data_AF-A0A853EXA9-F1
#
_entry.id   AF-A0A853EXA9-F1
#
_cell.length_a   1.000
_cell.length_b   1.000
_cell.length_c   1.000
_cell.angle_alpha   90.00
_cell.angle_beta   90.00
_cell.angle_gamma   90.00
#
_symmetry.space_group_name_H-M   'P 1'
#
loop_
_entity.id
_entity.type
_entity.pdbx_description
1 polymer ?
#
loop_
_entity_poly.entity_id
_entity_poly.type
_entity_poly.pdbx_seq_one_letter_code
_entity_poly.pdbx_strand_id
1 'polypeptide(L)'
;MALLDLYISESDLNIPLRAKLEQSDALRGPLINKSGQQLFGVTRILAADELTVPEAEIAEAPSSRLDAVRGIQAAIDPGGYLWLVEKEMSRSWLNDRSRHPQNNQLT
;
A
#
# COMPACT_ATOMS: atom_id res chain seq x y z
N MET A 1 -1.21 7.60 -10.34
CA MET A 1 -1.08 6.51 -9.34
C MET A 1 -2.20 6.66 -8.33
N ALA A 2 -2.74 5.58 -7.75
CA ALA A 2 -3.83 5.67 -6.78
C ALA A 2 -3.30 5.35 -5.37
N LEU A 3 -3.63 6.20 -4.40
CA LEU A 3 -3.36 6.01 -2.98
C LEU A 3 -4.61 5.47 -2.31
N LEU A 4 -4.44 4.60 -1.33
CA LEU A 4 -5.54 4.01 -0.57
C LEU A 4 -5.22 4.08 0.92
N ASP A 5 -5.98 4.89 1.65
CA ASP A 5 -5.98 4.88 3.10
C ASP A 5 -7.04 3.90 3.59
N LEU A 6 -6.69 3.00 4.52
CA LEU A 6 -7.61 2.03 5.10
C LEU A 6 -7.91 2.37 6.56
N TYR A 7 -9.19 2.36 6.91
CA TYR A 7 -9.68 2.67 8.26
C TYR A 7 -10.53 1.52 8.78
N ILE A 8 -10.21 1.03 9.98
CA ILE A 8 -11.00 0.00 10.69
C ILE A 8 -11.63 0.63 11.93
N SER A 9 -12.91 0.38 12.15
CA SER A 9 -13.64 0.88 13.32
C SER A 9 -14.66 -0.12 13.83
N GLU A 10 -14.90 -0.11 15.13
CA GLU A 10 -15.94 -0.91 15.79
C GLU A 10 -17.34 -0.28 15.67
N SER A 11 -17.41 1.00 15.30
CA SER A 11 -18.65 1.76 15.06
C SER A 11 -18.64 2.42 13.68
N ASP A 12 -19.76 3.02 13.26
CA ASP A 12 -19.79 3.86 12.06
C ASP A 12 -18.71 4.94 12.17
N LEU A 13 -17.88 5.03 11.14
CA LEU A 13 -16.75 5.94 11.12
C LEU A 13 -17.29 7.33 10.82
N ASN A 14 -17.11 8.28 11.73
CA ASN A 14 -17.44 9.68 11.43
C ASN A 14 -16.37 10.25 10.49
N ILE A 15 -16.58 10.08 9.19
CA ILE A 15 -15.68 10.55 8.13
C ILE A 15 -16.02 12.02 7.83
N PRO A 16 -15.12 12.97 8.17
CA PRO A 16 -15.31 14.34 7.76
C PRO A 16 -15.38 14.40 6.23
N LEU A 17 -16.35 15.14 5.69
CA LEU A 17 -16.57 15.27 4.24
C LEU A 17 -17.02 13.99 3.51
N ARG A 18 -17.62 13.00 4.20
CA ARG A 18 -18.14 11.75 3.61
C ARG A 18 -18.87 11.95 2.27
N ALA A 19 -19.85 12.85 2.23
CA ALA A 19 -20.64 13.13 1.03
C ALA A 19 -19.78 13.57 -0.17
N LYS A 20 -18.71 14.35 0.09
CA LYS A 20 -17.79 14.79 -0.95
C LYS A 20 -16.95 13.61 -1.48
N LEU A 21 -16.49 12.74 -0.59
CA LEU A 21 -15.70 11.56 -0.96
C LEU A 21 -16.54 10.51 -1.71
N GLU A 22 -17.81 10.34 -1.33
CA GLU A 22 -18.76 9.49 -2.07
C GLU A 22 -19.03 10.05 -3.47
N GLN A 23 -19.25 11.37 -3.59
CA GLN A 23 -19.49 12.02 -4.88
C GLN A 23 -18.30 11.91 -5.83
N SER A 24 -17.06 11.92 -5.30
CA SER A 24 -15.85 11.76 -6.09
C SER A 24 -15.44 10.30 -6.31
N ASP A 25 -16.28 9.33 -5.96
CA ASP A 25 -15.97 7.89 -5.97
C ASP A 25 -14.64 7.54 -5.24
N ALA A 26 -14.31 8.35 -4.24
CA ALA A 26 -13.09 8.23 -3.45
C ALA A 26 -13.31 7.35 -2.21
N LEU A 27 -14.55 7.19 -1.73
CA LEU A 27 -14.86 6.35 -0.58
C LEU A 27 -15.24 4.92 -1.01
N ARG A 28 -14.65 3.92 -0.34
CA ARG A 28 -14.89 2.49 -0.52
C ARG A 28 -15.37 1.88 0.80
N GLY A 29 -16.37 1.00 0.73
CA GLY A 29 -16.93 0.31 1.89
C GLY A 29 -18.24 0.92 2.41
N PRO A 30 -18.68 0.55 3.63
CA PRO A 30 -17.96 -0.34 4.54
C PRO A 30 -17.99 -1.81 4.09
N LEU A 31 -16.89 -2.51 4.27
CA LEU A 31 -16.89 -3.97 4.40
C LEU A 31 -17.08 -4.30 5.88
N ILE A 32 -18.05 -5.16 6.21
CA ILE A 32 -18.39 -5.50 7.59
C ILE A 32 -18.01 -6.95 7.86
N ASN A 33 -17.23 -7.20 8.91
CA ASN A 33 -16.85 -8.56 9.31
C ASN A 33 -17.88 -9.20 10.26
N LYS A 34 -17.63 -10.44 10.68
CA LYS A 34 -18.54 -11.20 11.58
C LYS A 34 -18.67 -10.59 12.98
N SER A 35 -17.71 -9.80 13.43
CA SER A 35 -17.77 -9.09 14.72
C SER A 35 -18.40 -7.70 14.60
N GLY A 36 -18.89 -7.31 13.40
CA GLY A 36 -19.51 -6.01 13.16
C GLY A 36 -18.52 -4.87 12.94
N GLN A 37 -17.21 -5.14 12.92
CA GLN A 37 -16.20 -4.14 12.59
C GLN A 37 -16.31 -3.75 11.12
N GLN A 38 -16.11 -2.46 10.87
CA GLN A 38 -16.24 -1.85 9.56
C GLN A 38 -14.86 -1.48 9.01
N LEU A 39 -14.60 -1.83 7.76
CA LEU A 39 -13.43 -1.40 7.00
C LEU A 39 -13.87 -0.44 5.90
N PHE A 40 -13.29 0.76 5.92
CA PHE A 40 -13.42 1.77 4.87
C PHE A 40 -12.09 1.95 4.15
N GLY A 41 -12.16 2.29 2.86
CA GLY A 41 -11.02 2.71 2.07
C GLY A 41 -11.26 4.12 1.51
N VAL A 42 -10.27 5.00 1.57
CA VAL A 42 -10.32 6.30 0.87
C VAL A 42 -9.26 6.30 -0.21
N THR A 43 -9.69 6.33 -1.47
CA THR A 43 -8.82 6.40 -2.64
C THR A 43 -8.57 7.83 -3.07
N ARG A 44 -7.30 8.21 -3.20
CA ARG A 44 -6.88 9.46 -3.84
C ARG A 44 -6.10 9.14 -5.11
N ILE A 45 -6.56 9.63 -6.25
CA ILE A 45 -5.79 9.53 -7.50
C ILE A 45 -4.85 10.74 -7.57
N LEU A 46 -3.55 10.46 -7.64
CA LEU A 46 -2.52 11.47 -7.82
C LEU A 46 -1.96 11.43 -9.24
N ALA A 47 -1.62 12.61 -9.75
CA ALA A 47 -0.78 12.74 -10.92
C ALA A 47 0.62 12.18 -10.62
N ALA A 48 1.30 11.67 -11.66
CA ALA A 48 2.55 10.92 -11.49
C ALA A 48 3.71 11.77 -10.96
N ASP A 49 3.65 13.07 -11.21
CA ASP A 49 4.62 14.09 -10.80
C ASP A 49 4.42 14.61 -9.36
N GLU A 50 3.25 14.36 -8.75
CA GLU A 50 2.96 14.72 -7.36
C GLU A 50 3.56 13.74 -6.33
N LEU A 51 4.12 12.62 -6.79
CA LEU A 51 4.64 11.56 -5.93
C LEU A 51 6.15 11.52 -5.96
N THR A 52 6.77 11.95 -4.86
CA THR A 52 8.15 11.60 -4.56
C THR A 52 8.13 10.24 -3.87
N VAL A 53 8.20 9.15 -4.64
CA VAL A 53 8.40 7.82 -4.06
C VAL A 53 9.82 7.81 -3.48
N PRO A 54 9.99 7.56 -2.17
CA PRO A 54 11.32 7.46 -1.57
C PRO A 54 12.11 6.37 -2.28
N GLU A 55 13.40 6.60 -2.52
CA GLU A 55 14.33 5.53 -2.92
C GLU A 55 14.48 4.54 -1.76
N ALA A 56 13.47 3.70 -1.56
CA ALA A 56 13.56 2.56 -0.65
C ALA A 56 14.55 1.55 -1.22
N GLU A 57 15.20 0.73 -0.37
CA GLU A 57 16.10 -0.37 -0.75
C GLU A 57 15.62 -1.01 -2.05
N ILE A 58 16.32 -0.72 -3.14
CA ILE A 58 15.76 -0.88 -4.48
C ILE A 58 15.51 -2.37 -4.69
N ALA A 59 14.23 -2.77 -4.70
CA ALA A 59 13.87 -4.10 -5.16
C ALA A 59 14.51 -4.28 -6.53
N GLU A 60 15.34 -5.31 -6.68
CA GLU A 60 16.17 -5.46 -7.87
C GLU A 60 15.28 -5.50 -9.10
N ALA A 61 15.69 -4.73 -10.10
CA ALA A 61 15.03 -4.75 -11.40
C ALA A 61 15.14 -6.17 -11.99
N PRO A 62 14.10 -6.66 -12.69
CA PRO A 62 14.19 -7.95 -13.36
C PRO A 62 15.36 -7.97 -14.34
N SER A 63 16.14 -9.04 -14.30
CA SER A 63 17.24 -9.26 -15.25
C SER A 63 16.74 -9.67 -16.65
N SER A 64 15.48 -10.13 -16.73
CA SER A 64 14.81 -10.55 -17.96
C SER A 64 13.28 -10.51 -17.80
N ARG A 65 12.56 -10.62 -18.91
CA ARG A 65 11.08 -10.71 -18.90
C ARG A 65 10.56 -11.96 -18.17
N LEU A 66 11.31 -13.06 -18.16
CA LEU A 66 10.94 -14.28 -17.43
C LEU A 66 11.11 -14.12 -15.91
N ASP A 67 12.05 -13.26 -15.51
CA ASP A 67 12.33 -12.90 -14.13
C ASP A 67 11.40 -11.77 -13.63
N ALA A 68 10.71 -11.08 -14.53
CA ALA A 68 9.78 -10.01 -14.16
C ALA A 68 8.52 -10.57 -13.50
N VAL A 69 8.24 -10.08 -12.29
CA VAL A 69 6.99 -10.34 -11.57
C VAL A 69 6.46 -9.05 -10.96
N ARG A 70 5.13 -8.95 -10.82
CA ARG A 70 4.51 -7.86 -10.05
C ARG A 70 4.77 -8.11 -8.56
N GLY A 71 5.36 -7.13 -7.90
CA GLY A 71 5.62 -7.15 -6.46
C GLY A 71 5.16 -5.86 -5.79
N ILE A 72 5.00 -5.92 -4.47
CA ILE A 72 4.67 -4.77 -3.63
C ILE A 72 5.89 -4.46 -2.76
N GLN A 73 6.36 -3.21 -2.81
CA GLN A 73 7.42 -2.71 -1.96
C GLN A 73 6.87 -1.67 -0.99
N ALA A 74 7.29 -1.76 0.27
CA ALA A 74 7.06 -0.71 1.26
C ALA A 74 8.12 0.39 1.10
N ALA A 75 7.69 1.65 1.17
CA ALA A 75 8.59 2.81 1.29
C ALA A 75 8.06 3.73 2.39
N ILE A 76 8.95 4.35 3.17
CA ILE A 76 8.56 5.37 4.16
C ILE A 76 9.07 6.71 3.65
N ASP A 77 8.19 7.70 3.56
CA ASP A 77 8.60 9.05 3.13
C ASP A 77 9.23 9.87 4.28
N PRO A 78 9.82 11.05 3.99
CA PRO A 78 10.38 11.91 5.03
C PRO A 78 9.37 12.37 6.09
N GLY A 79 8.07 12.29 5.81
CA GLY A 79 6.99 12.57 6.75
C GLY A 79 6.62 11.39 7.66
N GLY A 80 7.22 10.22 7.45
CA GLY A 80 6.96 9.01 8.23
C GLY A 80 5.76 8.19 7.75
N TYR A 81 5.20 8.49 6.58
CA TYR A 81 4.08 7.74 6.02
C TYR A 81 4.57 6.48 5.31
N LEU A 82 3.90 5.35 5.56
CA LEU A 82 4.15 4.08 4.88
C LEU A 82 3.39 4.01 3.55
N TRP A 83 4.13 3.77 2.48
CA TRP A 83 3.64 3.61 1.12
C TRP A 83 3.77 2.16 0.69
N LEU A 84 2.73 1.59 0.08
CA LEU A 84 2.80 0.32 -0.63
C LEU A 84 2.82 0.60 -2.14
N VAL A 85 3.96 0.32 -2.77
CA VAL A 85 4.23 0.63 -4.17
C VAL A 85 4.25 -0.66 -4.97
N GLU A 86 3.37 -0.77 -5.96
CA GLU A 86 3.42 -1.85 -6.93
C GLU A 86 4.44 -1.56 -8.04
N LYS A 87 5.34 -2.51 -8.32
CA LYS A 87 6.31 -2.44 -9.43
C LYS A 87 6.68 -3.81 -9.96
N GLU A 88 7.29 -3.85 -11.14
CA GLU A 88 7.99 -5.05 -11.61
C GLU A 88 9.28 -5.25 -10.81
N MET A 89 9.50 -6.49 -10.36
CA MET A 89 10.63 -6.90 -9.53
C MET A 89 11.22 -8.21 -10.06
N SER A 90 12.50 -8.46 -9.74
CA SER A 90 13.12 -9.75 -9.95
C SER A 90 12.47 -10.83 -9.09
N ARG A 91 12.05 -11.92 -9.72
CA ARG A 91 11.52 -13.11 -9.06
C ARG A 91 12.58 -13.78 -8.19
N SER A 92 13.83 -13.85 -8.66
CA SER A 92 14.92 -14.41 -7.84
C SER A 92 15.16 -13.61 -6.57
N TRP A 93 15.16 -12.28 -6.66
CA TRP A 93 15.32 -11.41 -5.50
C TRP A 93 14.20 -11.59 -4.46
N LEU A 94 12.95 -11.68 -4.92
CA LEU A 94 11.80 -11.96 -4.04
C LEU A 94 11.89 -13.34 -3.38
N ASN A 95 12.27 -14.36 -4.14
CA ASN A 95 12.40 -15.72 -3.64
C ASN A 95 13.49 -15.83 -2.57
N ASP A 96 14.63 -15.19 -2.76
CA ASP A 96 15.73 -15.21 -1.79
C ASP A 96 15.34 -14.53 -0.47
N ARG A 97 14.64 -13.39 -0.51
CA ARG A 97 14.13 -12.70 0.69
C ARG A 97 12.99 -13.45 1.37
N SER A 98 12.17 -14.21 0.63
CA SER A 98 11.12 -15.06 1.22
C SER A 98 11.67 -16.27 1.99
N ARG A 99 12.89 -16.70 1.68
CA ARG A 99 13.56 -17.85 2.30
C ARG A 99 14.38 -17.49 3.54
N HIS A 100 14.67 -16.20 3.72
CA HIS A 100 15.34 -15.68 4.90
C HIS A 100 14.49 -14.57 5.52
N PRO A 101 13.47 -14.90 6.34
CA PRO A 101 12.92 -13.89 7.24
C PRO A 101 14.09 -13.42 8.10
N GLN A 102 14.49 -12.16 7.94
CA GLN A 102 15.46 -11.55 8.83
C GLN A 102 14.86 -11.60 10.23
N ASN A 103 15.30 -12.57 11.03
CA ASN A 103 15.11 -12.59 12.46
C ASN A 103 15.88 -11.37 12.99
N ASN A 104 15.22 -10.21 13.00
CA ASN A 104 15.67 -9.08 13.80
C ASN A 104 15.52 -9.50 15.27
N GLN A 105 16.57 -10.13 15.80
CA GLN A 105 16.81 -10.12 17.23
C GLN A 105 16.98 -8.65 17.64
N LEU A 106 15.93 -8.11 18.24
CA LEU A 106 16.00 -6.87 19.00
C LEU A 106 16.81 -7.18 20.27
N THR A 107 18.11 -6.87 20.26
CA THR A 107 18.91 -6.64 21.46
C THR A 107 19.04 -5.16 21.72
#